data_AF-A0A1X1LL31-F1
#
_entry.id   AF-A0A1X1LL31-F1
#
_cell.length_a   1.000
_cell.length_b   1.000
_cell.length_c   1.000
_cell.angle_alpha   90.00
_cell.angle_beta   90.00
_cell.angle_gamma   90.00
#
_symmetry.space_group_name_H-M   'P 1'
#
loop_
_entity.id
_entity.type
_entity.pdbx_description
1 polymer ?
#
loop_
_entity_poly.entity_id
_entity_poly.type
_entity_poly.pdbx_seq_one_letter_code
_entity_poly.pdbx_strand_id
1 'polypeptide(L)'
;MPREFMSVHSPDESDHVFSRMEYEYYRHNDKSPSVNADNAGRDVVPEWVQKDPVAAFWVWMFIYHVPDSIVRLSGEQYADYGTSCLYARLFATEAAPANHQARIRVTRKWLQELIRLTGTENVSDFLYVVHFLWSYAEKVNPMTWLGSRRIHIKWAWAYLQKHCTDEERHCPDISEFKASGESRLFIIAYVRRVFMKIYSVGTEPQKLKELVYQQNDFLRRMKCSYQKMFRYEKTDSRVQISALISPEARNALRKMAKKNNLTQAEMLDKLILSADRLFMQKTAGDYSR
;
A
#
# COMPACT_ATOMS: atom_id res chain seq x y z
N MET A 1 9.19 32.66 -6.99
CA MET A 1 8.20 32.33 -5.93
C MET A 1 7.65 30.93 -6.20
N PRO A 2 8.18 29.88 -5.55
CA PRO A 2 7.59 28.55 -5.67
C PRO A 2 6.33 28.50 -4.81
N ARG A 3 5.22 28.03 -5.39
CA ARG A 3 3.97 27.74 -4.66
C ARG A 3 4.22 26.55 -3.75
N GLU A 4 4.05 26.77 -2.46
CA GLU A 4 3.94 25.72 -1.45
C GLU A 4 2.81 24.77 -1.86
N PHE A 5 3.16 23.51 -2.10
CA PHE A 5 2.19 22.43 -2.15
C PHE A 5 1.71 22.20 -0.72
N MET A 6 0.55 22.76 -0.38
CA MET A 6 -0.13 22.46 0.87
C MET A 6 -0.31 20.94 0.98
N SER A 7 0.27 20.39 2.05
CA SER A 7 0.04 19.02 2.51
C SER A 7 -1.45 18.83 2.76
N VAL A 8 -2.08 17.86 2.08
CA VAL A 8 -3.48 17.47 2.32
C VAL A 8 -3.56 16.32 3.34
N HIS A 9 -2.56 16.16 4.20
CA HIS A 9 -2.62 15.24 5.33
C HIS A 9 -2.50 16.04 6.62
N SER A 10 -3.61 16.13 7.35
CA SER A 10 -3.70 16.82 8.63
C SER A 10 -2.88 16.05 9.68
N PRO A 11 -2.11 16.73 10.54
CA PRO A 11 -1.50 16.16 11.75
C PRO A 11 -2.48 15.30 12.58
N ASP A 12 -3.79 15.60 12.51
CA ASP A 12 -4.87 14.94 13.25
C ASP A 12 -5.00 13.43 13.03
N GLU A 13 -4.66 12.89 11.85
CA GLU A 13 -4.88 11.46 11.59
C GLU A 13 -3.87 10.57 12.35
N SER A 14 -2.67 11.10 12.60
CA SER A 14 -1.65 10.39 13.39
C SER A 14 -1.96 10.48 14.89
N ASP A 15 -2.53 11.61 15.34
CA ASP A 15 -3.04 11.80 16.69
C ASP A 15 -4.25 10.90 16.99
N HIS A 16 -5.15 10.69 16.03
CA HIS A 16 -6.27 9.76 16.18
C HIS A 16 -5.83 8.29 16.31
N VAL A 17 -4.82 7.88 15.55
CA VAL A 17 -4.21 6.53 15.65
C VAL A 17 -3.56 6.34 17.02
N PHE A 18 -2.89 7.38 17.50
CA PHE A 18 -2.22 7.42 18.79
C PHE A 18 -3.21 7.35 19.96
N SER A 19 -4.21 8.24 20.02
CA SER A 19 -5.22 8.23 21.08
C SER A 19 -6.01 6.93 21.11
N ARG A 20 -6.21 6.26 19.96
CA ARG A 20 -6.90 4.97 19.92
C ARG A 20 -5.99 3.80 20.34
N MET A 21 -4.71 3.79 19.96
CA MET A 21 -3.78 2.77 20.46
C MET A 21 -3.54 2.90 21.97
N GLU A 22 -3.35 4.11 22.49
CA GLU A 22 -3.21 4.35 23.93
C GLU A 22 -4.49 4.04 24.69
N TYR A 23 -5.64 4.53 24.23
CA TYR A 23 -6.93 4.23 24.85
C TYR A 23 -7.18 2.73 24.95
N GLU A 24 -6.86 1.94 23.93
CA GLU A 24 -7.05 0.49 23.96
C GLU A 24 -6.00 -0.21 24.83
N TYR A 25 -4.75 0.24 24.83
CA TYR A 25 -3.72 -0.25 25.75
C TYR A 25 -4.13 -0.07 27.23
N TYR A 26 -4.70 1.09 27.58
CA TYR A 26 -5.16 1.38 28.95
C TYR A 26 -6.53 0.76 29.28
N ARG A 27 -7.48 0.68 28.34
CA ARG A 27 -8.80 0.06 28.55
C ARG A 27 -8.70 -1.41 28.93
N HIS A 28 -7.76 -2.14 28.34
CA HIS A 28 -7.57 -3.56 28.60
C HIS A 28 -6.88 -3.87 29.94
N ASN A 29 -6.20 -2.90 30.56
CA ASN A 29 -5.70 -3.04 31.94
C ASN A 29 -6.80 -2.83 32.99
N ASP A 30 -7.85 -2.07 32.68
CA ASP A 30 -8.88 -1.68 33.66
C ASP A 30 -10.22 -2.41 33.53
N LYS A 31 -10.56 -2.97 32.36
CA LYS A 31 -11.80 -3.73 32.17
C LYS A 31 -11.63 -4.81 31.13
N SER A 32 -11.42 -6.07 31.55
CA SER A 32 -11.56 -7.24 30.68
C SER A 32 -13.04 -7.43 30.33
N PRO A 33 -13.51 -7.15 29.10
CA PRO A 33 -14.76 -7.74 28.66
C PRO A 33 -14.38 -9.14 28.18
N SER A 34 -14.78 -10.16 28.92
CA SER A 34 -14.61 -11.55 28.50
C SER A 34 -15.09 -11.70 27.06
N VAL A 35 -14.14 -11.89 26.14
CA VAL A 35 -14.47 -12.25 24.76
C VAL A 35 -14.93 -13.70 24.82
N ASN A 36 -16.23 -13.86 25.10
CA ASN A 36 -17.06 -15.05 25.06
C ASN A 36 -16.30 -16.38 24.93
N ALA A 37 -16.24 -17.11 26.05
CA ALA A 37 -15.84 -18.51 26.14
C ALA A 37 -16.74 -19.49 25.35
N ASP A 38 -17.68 -19.00 24.53
CA ASP A 38 -18.67 -19.81 23.79
C ASP A 38 -18.32 -20.06 22.30
N ASN A 39 -17.10 -19.77 21.86
CA ASN A 39 -16.67 -20.02 20.48
C ASN A 39 -15.95 -21.36 20.28
N ALA A 40 -16.34 -22.40 21.02
CA ALA A 40 -15.89 -23.78 20.78
C ALA A 40 -16.44 -24.28 19.43
N GLY A 41 -15.79 -23.90 18.33
CA GLY A 41 -16.15 -24.31 16.96
C GLY A 41 -15.95 -23.27 15.87
N ARG A 42 -15.66 -21.99 16.18
CA ARG A 42 -15.31 -21.01 15.14
C ARG A 42 -13.84 -21.18 14.72
N ASP A 43 -13.59 -21.04 13.42
CA ASP A 43 -12.23 -20.98 12.89
C ASP A 43 -11.43 -19.90 13.62
N VAL A 44 -10.25 -20.26 14.10
CA VAL A 44 -9.34 -19.36 14.85
C VAL A 44 -8.83 -18.24 13.96
N VAL A 45 -8.83 -18.43 12.63
CA VAL A 45 -8.45 -17.39 11.67
C VAL A 45 -9.64 -16.46 11.42
N PRO A 46 -9.50 -15.13 11.63
CA PRO A 46 -10.59 -14.19 11.36
C PRO A 46 -11.03 -14.15 9.89
N GLU A 47 -12.32 -13.88 9.66
CA GLU A 47 -12.93 -13.88 8.32
C GLU A 47 -12.27 -12.89 7.35
N TRP A 48 -11.81 -11.72 7.84
CA TRP A 48 -11.11 -10.73 7.03
C TRP A 48 -9.75 -11.25 6.50
N VAL A 49 -9.08 -12.12 7.25
CA VAL A 49 -7.87 -12.81 6.80
C VAL A 49 -8.23 -13.89 5.79
N GLN A 50 -9.29 -14.64 6.04
CA GLN A 50 -9.73 -15.73 5.15
C GLN A 50 -10.17 -15.24 3.76
N LYS A 51 -10.82 -14.07 3.69
CA LYS A 51 -11.40 -13.54 2.43
C LYS A 51 -10.44 -12.70 1.60
N ASP A 52 -9.48 -12.02 2.23
CA ASP A 52 -8.59 -11.09 1.53
C ASP A 52 -7.16 -11.67 1.38
N PRO A 53 -6.70 -11.94 0.15
CA PRO A 53 -5.34 -12.42 -0.10
C PRO A 53 -4.22 -11.47 0.35
N VAL A 54 -4.45 -10.16 0.33
CA VAL A 54 -3.49 -9.16 0.83
C VAL A 54 -3.42 -9.25 2.35
N ALA A 55 -4.57 -9.35 3.02
CA ALA A 55 -4.64 -9.54 4.46
C ALA A 55 -3.93 -10.83 4.91
N ALA A 56 -4.23 -11.96 4.27
CA ALA A 56 -3.57 -13.23 4.57
C ALA A 56 -2.05 -13.17 4.37
N PHE A 57 -1.59 -12.52 3.30
CA PHE A 57 -0.16 -12.33 3.06
C PHE A 57 0.49 -11.48 4.14
N TRP A 58 -0.13 -10.34 4.47
CA TRP A 58 0.38 -9.42 5.47
C TRP A 58 0.42 -10.03 6.87
N VAL A 59 -0.65 -10.75 7.27
CA VAL A 59 -0.69 -11.46 8.56
C VAL A 59 0.36 -12.56 8.63
N TRP A 60 0.53 -13.35 7.57
CA TRP A 60 1.61 -14.35 7.53
C TRP A 60 2.99 -13.70 7.67
N MET A 61 3.26 -12.61 6.94
CA MET A 61 4.51 -11.86 7.06
C MET A 61 4.72 -11.29 8.48
N PHE A 62 3.65 -10.84 9.13
CA PHE A 62 3.70 -10.36 10.52
C PHE A 62 4.13 -11.51 11.45
N ILE A 63 3.44 -12.65 11.37
CA ILE A 63 3.70 -13.84 12.18
C ILE A 63 5.12 -14.38 11.94
N TYR A 64 5.59 -14.33 10.70
CA TYR A 64 6.95 -14.76 10.33
C TYR A 64 8.04 -13.96 11.07
N HIS A 65 7.78 -12.68 11.36
CA HIS A 65 8.76 -11.77 11.95
C HIS A 65 8.50 -11.39 13.42
N VAL A 66 7.32 -11.71 13.97
CA VAL A 66 6.94 -11.27 15.31
C VAL A 66 7.80 -11.96 16.38
N PRO A 67 8.51 -11.21 17.25
CA PRO A 67 9.25 -11.79 18.36
C PRO A 67 8.34 -12.41 19.42
N ASP A 68 8.86 -13.38 20.18
CA ASP A 68 8.13 -14.03 21.28
C ASP A 68 7.72 -13.05 22.40
N SER A 69 8.58 -12.07 22.69
CA SER A 69 8.32 -11.02 23.69
C SER A 69 7.06 -10.21 23.36
N ILE A 70 6.78 -10.00 22.08
CA ILE A 70 5.60 -9.29 21.59
C ILE A 70 4.32 -10.10 21.85
N VAL A 71 4.37 -11.42 21.67
CA VAL A 71 3.22 -12.30 21.87
C VAL A 71 3.12 -12.83 23.31
N ARG A 72 3.86 -12.22 24.24
CA ARG A 72 3.88 -12.56 25.68
C ARG A 72 4.29 -14.00 25.98
N LEU A 73 5.12 -14.59 25.11
CA LEU A 73 5.77 -15.86 25.41
C LEU A 73 6.98 -15.57 26.29
N SER A 74 6.95 -16.02 27.55
CA SER A 74 8.00 -15.82 28.54
C SER A 74 8.42 -17.14 29.20
N GLY A 75 9.69 -17.24 29.59
CA GLY A 75 10.30 -18.43 30.21
C GLY A 75 11.69 -18.72 29.67
N GLU A 76 12.52 -19.47 30.41
CA GLU A 76 13.91 -19.80 30.01
C GLU A 76 13.99 -20.49 28.64
N GLN A 77 13.00 -21.33 28.32
CA GLN A 77 12.86 -22.00 27.01
C GLN A 77 12.56 -21.03 25.84
N TYR A 78 12.20 -19.78 26.14
CA TYR A 78 11.89 -18.71 25.18
C TYR A 78 12.81 -17.49 25.36
N ALA A 79 13.78 -17.56 26.28
CA ALA A 79 14.69 -16.47 26.64
C ALA A 79 15.91 -16.38 25.71
N ASP A 80 16.01 -17.27 24.72
CA ASP A 80 17.11 -17.25 23.77
C ASP A 80 16.89 -16.09 22.79
N TYR A 81 17.48 -14.94 23.10
CA TYR A 81 17.48 -13.68 22.34
C TYR A 81 18.05 -13.82 20.90
N GLY A 82 18.41 -15.04 20.47
CA GLY A 82 19.15 -15.33 19.26
C GLY A 82 18.31 -15.56 18.00
N THR A 83 17.33 -16.47 17.97
CA THR A 83 16.92 -16.99 16.64
C THR A 83 15.61 -17.77 16.49
N SER A 84 14.74 -17.94 17.50
CA SER A 84 13.47 -18.65 17.24
C SER A 84 12.26 -17.91 17.78
N CYS A 85 11.56 -17.17 16.92
CA CYS A 85 10.17 -16.82 17.17
C CYS A 85 9.31 -18.10 17.07
N LEU A 86 8.10 -18.07 17.64
CA LEU A 86 7.16 -19.20 17.57
C LEU A 86 6.96 -19.74 16.14
N TYR A 87 6.97 -18.86 15.13
CA TYR A 87 6.90 -19.29 13.74
C TYR A 87 8.08 -20.19 13.34
N ALA A 88 9.32 -19.75 13.61
CA ALA A 88 10.51 -20.54 13.30
C ALA A 88 10.48 -21.91 13.99
N ARG A 89 10.00 -21.99 15.24
CA ARG A 89 9.86 -23.27 15.95
C ARG A 89 8.82 -24.22 15.34
N LEU A 90 7.70 -23.70 14.87
CA LEU A 90 6.61 -24.50 14.30
C LEU A 90 6.83 -24.95 12.86
N PHE A 91 7.65 -24.20 12.11
CA PHE A 91 7.78 -24.32 10.66
C PHE A 91 9.24 -24.42 10.18
N ALA A 92 10.19 -24.77 11.06
CA ALA A 92 11.64 -24.81 10.75
C ALA A 92 11.99 -25.60 9.48
N THR A 93 11.25 -26.67 9.20
CA THR A 93 11.48 -27.57 8.06
C THR A 93 10.46 -27.38 6.93
N GLU A 94 9.51 -26.46 7.08
CA GLU A 94 8.46 -26.21 6.11
C GLU A 94 8.86 -25.07 5.16
N ALA A 95 8.56 -25.22 3.87
CA ALA A 95 8.74 -24.13 2.90
C ALA A 95 7.74 -23.00 3.16
N ALA A 96 8.10 -21.77 2.78
CA ALA A 96 7.21 -20.63 2.86
C ALA A 96 5.88 -20.87 2.08
N PRO A 97 4.72 -20.44 2.61
CA PRO A 97 3.43 -20.69 1.98
C PRO A 97 3.30 -19.97 0.63
N ALA A 98 3.22 -20.76 -0.44
CA ALA A 98 3.22 -20.28 -1.82
C ALA A 98 1.89 -19.68 -2.31
N ASN A 99 0.79 -19.79 -1.54
CA ASN A 99 -0.52 -19.30 -1.95
C ASN A 99 -1.42 -18.96 -0.75
N HIS A 100 -2.57 -18.35 -1.04
CA HIS A 100 -3.56 -17.92 -0.05
C HIS A 100 -3.96 -19.03 0.93
N GLN A 101 -4.36 -20.20 0.43
CA GLN A 101 -4.83 -21.29 1.28
C GLN A 101 -3.71 -21.86 2.17
N ALA A 102 -2.48 -21.91 1.66
CA ALA A 102 -1.32 -22.30 2.46
C ALA A 102 -1.08 -21.28 3.59
N ARG A 103 -1.20 -19.97 3.33
CA ARG A 103 -1.09 -18.93 4.35
C ARG A 103 -2.16 -19.09 5.44
N ILE A 104 -3.42 -19.33 5.07
CA ILE A 104 -4.50 -19.57 6.03
C ILE A 104 -4.19 -20.78 6.93
N ARG A 105 -3.70 -21.88 6.37
CA ARG A 105 -3.33 -23.08 7.16
C ARG A 105 -2.20 -22.78 8.16
N VAL A 106 -1.15 -22.10 7.70
CA VAL A 106 -0.01 -21.71 8.54
C VAL A 106 -0.45 -20.77 9.66
N THR A 107 -1.22 -19.72 9.34
CA THR A 107 -1.80 -18.80 10.31
C THR A 107 -2.68 -19.52 11.33
N ARG A 108 -3.52 -20.46 10.89
CA ARG A 108 -4.37 -21.25 11.79
C ARG A 108 -3.54 -22.05 12.79
N LYS A 109 -2.57 -22.82 12.31
CA LYS A 109 -1.70 -23.66 13.16
C LYS A 109 -0.92 -22.79 14.16
N TRP A 110 -0.41 -21.64 13.71
CA TRP A 110 0.30 -20.70 14.58
C TRP A 110 -0.60 -20.10 15.66
N LEU A 111 -1.82 -19.65 15.31
CA LEU A 111 -2.75 -19.09 16.28
C LEU A 111 -3.25 -20.14 17.28
N GLN A 112 -3.52 -21.36 16.83
CA GLN A 112 -3.89 -22.47 17.71
C GLN A 112 -2.80 -22.78 18.73
N GLU A 113 -1.54 -22.80 18.29
CA GLU A 113 -0.42 -23.00 19.21
C GLU A 113 -0.25 -21.82 20.16
N LEU A 114 -0.42 -20.58 19.70
CA LEU A 114 -0.36 -19.41 20.56
C LEU A 114 -1.48 -19.44 21.63
N ILE A 115 -2.70 -19.84 21.26
CA ILE A 115 -3.81 -20.06 22.21
C ILE A 115 -3.41 -21.11 23.24
N ARG A 116 -2.81 -22.23 22.81
CA ARG A 116 -2.36 -23.29 23.72
C ARG A 116 -1.34 -22.80 24.73
N LEU A 117 -0.46 -21.87 24.32
CA LEU A 117 0.65 -21.38 25.14
C LEU A 117 0.29 -20.19 26.04
N THR A 118 -0.62 -19.31 25.59
CA THR A 118 -0.88 -18.00 26.23
C THR A 118 -2.34 -17.74 26.55
N GLY A 119 -3.24 -18.65 26.15
CA GLY A 119 -4.68 -18.51 26.33
C GLY A 119 -5.36 -17.67 25.24
N THR A 120 -6.68 -17.81 25.14
CA THR A 120 -7.50 -17.19 24.09
C THR A 120 -7.51 -15.65 24.18
N GLU A 121 -7.46 -15.08 25.38
CA GLU A 121 -7.49 -13.63 25.60
C GLU A 121 -6.28 -12.93 24.95
N ASN A 122 -5.08 -13.47 25.15
CA ASN A 122 -3.86 -12.92 24.55
C ASN A 122 -3.91 -12.95 23.01
N VAL A 123 -4.47 -14.02 22.42
CA VAL A 123 -4.64 -14.10 20.97
C VAL A 123 -5.71 -13.13 20.45
N SER A 124 -6.78 -12.90 21.21
CA SER A 124 -7.78 -11.89 20.88
C SER A 124 -7.16 -10.49 20.86
N ASP A 125 -6.38 -10.13 21.87
CA ASP A 125 -5.68 -8.84 21.94
C ASP A 125 -4.70 -8.68 20.76
N PHE A 126 -3.92 -9.72 20.50
CA PHE A 126 -3.00 -9.76 19.35
C PHE A 126 -3.75 -9.51 18.02
N LEU A 127 -4.82 -10.26 17.76
CA LEU A 127 -5.60 -10.14 16.53
C LEU A 127 -6.28 -8.78 16.40
N TYR A 128 -6.72 -8.17 17.51
CA TYR A 128 -7.28 -6.84 17.51
C TYR A 128 -6.26 -5.79 17.02
N VAL A 129 -5.06 -5.79 17.60
CA VAL A 129 -4.00 -4.85 17.21
C VAL A 129 -3.56 -5.08 15.77
N VAL A 130 -3.36 -6.34 15.37
CA VAL A 130 -2.99 -6.71 13.99
C VAL A 130 -4.06 -6.24 13.00
N HIS A 131 -5.35 -6.42 13.30
CA HIS A 131 -6.44 -5.94 12.45
C HIS A 131 -6.49 -4.40 12.39
N PHE A 132 -6.25 -3.72 13.51
CA PHE A 132 -6.17 -2.25 13.53
C PHE A 132 -5.05 -1.74 12.62
N LEU A 133 -3.84 -2.30 12.74
CA LEU A 133 -2.69 -1.92 11.91
C LEU A 133 -2.93 -2.20 10.42
N TRP A 134 -3.48 -3.38 10.11
CA TRP A 134 -3.83 -3.74 8.74
C TRP A 134 -4.89 -2.80 8.16
N SER A 135 -5.97 -2.55 8.89
CA SER A 135 -7.09 -1.73 8.40
C SER A 135 -6.68 -0.28 8.20
N TYR A 136 -5.81 0.24 9.07
CA TYR A 136 -5.21 1.56 8.88
C TYR A 136 -4.34 1.58 7.61
N ALA A 137 -3.43 0.60 7.46
CA ALA A 137 -2.58 0.51 6.28
C ALA A 137 -3.37 0.39 4.97
N GLU A 138 -4.48 -0.36 4.98
CA GLU A 138 -5.39 -0.49 3.85
C GLU A 138 -6.10 0.85 3.54
N LYS A 139 -6.58 1.55 4.57
CA LYS A 139 -7.27 2.84 4.42
C LYS A 139 -6.36 3.91 3.84
N VAL A 140 -5.18 4.09 4.42
CA VAL A 140 -4.25 5.15 3.97
C VAL A 140 -3.55 4.79 2.67
N ASN A 141 -3.33 3.49 2.44
CA ASN A 141 -2.45 3.00 1.38
C ASN A 141 -2.98 1.71 0.72
N PRO A 142 -4.10 1.75 0.00
CA PRO A 142 -4.71 0.57 -0.61
C PRO A 142 -3.88 -0.01 -1.79
N MET A 143 -2.85 0.73 -2.27
CA MET A 143 -1.96 0.33 -3.38
C MET A 143 -2.67 -0.22 -4.64
N THR A 144 -3.94 0.13 -4.84
CA THR A 144 -4.77 -0.26 -5.99
C THR A 144 -4.22 0.23 -7.32
N TRP A 145 -3.33 1.23 -7.28
CA TRP A 145 -2.64 1.78 -8.45
C TRP A 145 -1.53 0.87 -9.00
N LEU A 146 -1.00 -0.08 -8.22
CA LEU A 146 0.04 -1.00 -8.68
C LEU A 146 -0.57 -2.10 -9.55
N GLY A 147 -0.22 -2.13 -10.83
CA GLY A 147 -0.68 -3.17 -11.76
C GLY A 147 -0.09 -4.55 -11.47
N SER A 148 -0.76 -5.60 -11.95
CA SER A 148 -0.38 -7.02 -11.75
C SER A 148 0.53 -7.59 -12.83
N ARG A 149 0.76 -6.86 -13.93
CA ARG A 149 1.67 -7.30 -15.01
C ARG A 149 3.11 -7.32 -14.53
N ARG A 150 3.90 -8.28 -15.03
CA ARG A 150 5.32 -8.48 -14.68
C ARG A 150 6.17 -7.21 -14.76
N ILE A 151 5.91 -6.33 -15.73
CA ILE A 151 6.64 -5.07 -15.90
C ILE A 151 6.44 -4.11 -14.71
N HIS A 152 5.21 -4.01 -14.18
CA HIS A 152 4.90 -3.18 -13.03
C HIS A 152 5.54 -3.72 -11.76
N ILE A 153 5.52 -5.05 -11.59
CA ILE A 153 6.14 -5.74 -10.45
C ILE A 153 7.66 -5.57 -10.46
N LYS A 154 8.32 -5.78 -11.61
CA LYS A 154 9.77 -5.57 -11.75
C LYS A 154 10.17 -4.14 -11.42
N TRP A 155 9.43 -3.16 -11.94
CA TRP A 155 9.67 -1.75 -11.65
C TRP A 155 9.50 -1.45 -10.16
N ALA A 156 8.42 -1.93 -9.54
CA ALA A 156 8.14 -1.67 -8.14
C ALA A 156 9.19 -2.29 -7.23
N TRP A 157 9.69 -3.48 -7.56
CA TRP A 157 10.81 -4.10 -6.85
C TRP A 157 12.11 -3.31 -6.98
N ALA A 158 12.48 -2.92 -8.20
CA ALA A 158 13.67 -2.11 -8.42
C ALA A 158 13.59 -0.76 -7.67
N TYR A 159 12.39 -0.17 -7.59
CA TYR A 159 12.15 1.03 -6.80
C TYR A 159 12.36 0.77 -5.31
N LEU A 160 11.82 -0.33 -4.77
CA LEU A 160 12.03 -0.70 -3.36
C LEU A 160 13.51 -0.93 -3.06
N GLN A 161 14.20 -1.72 -3.87
CA GLN A 161 15.63 -2.02 -3.68
C GLN A 161 16.51 -0.77 -3.69
N LYS A 162 16.18 0.24 -4.50
CA LYS A 162 16.91 1.51 -4.55
C LYS A 162 16.73 2.35 -3.28
N HIS A 163 15.64 2.15 -2.55
CA HIS A 163 15.20 3.05 -1.48
C HIS A 163 15.09 2.38 -0.11
N CYS A 164 15.32 1.06 0.00
CA CYS A 164 15.48 0.35 1.27
C CYS A 164 16.91 0.50 1.82
N THR A 165 17.03 0.58 3.14
CA THR A 165 18.32 0.61 3.85
C THR A 165 18.91 -0.80 3.96
N ASP A 166 20.23 -0.90 4.17
CA ASP A 166 20.95 -2.20 4.21
C ASP A 166 20.42 -3.17 5.28
N GLU A 167 19.88 -2.66 6.40
CA GLU A 167 19.25 -3.46 7.46
C GLU A 167 17.96 -4.18 7.00
N GLU A 168 17.30 -3.66 5.96
CA GLU A 168 16.02 -4.19 5.45
C GLU A 168 16.20 -5.28 4.38
N ARG A 169 17.44 -5.56 3.94
CA ARG A 169 17.76 -6.51 2.85
C ARG A 169 17.57 -7.99 3.17
N HIS A 170 17.22 -8.35 4.40
CA HIS A 170 17.00 -9.75 4.83
C HIS A 170 15.66 -10.35 4.36
N CYS A 171 15.03 -9.78 3.32
CA CYS A 171 13.76 -10.27 2.81
C CYS A 171 14.00 -11.23 1.63
N PRO A 172 13.22 -12.33 1.51
CA PRO A 172 13.34 -13.26 0.41
C PRO A 172 13.30 -12.55 -0.95
N ASP A 173 14.15 -12.99 -1.86
CA ASP A 173 14.20 -12.46 -3.22
C ASP A 173 12.85 -12.70 -3.91
N ILE A 174 12.37 -11.73 -4.70
CA ILE A 174 11.13 -11.88 -5.48
C ILE A 174 11.20 -13.10 -6.42
N SER A 175 12.40 -13.58 -6.74
CA SER A 175 12.60 -14.83 -7.49
C SER A 175 11.95 -16.06 -6.85
N GLU A 176 11.71 -16.05 -5.52
CA GLU A 176 10.98 -17.11 -4.81
C GLU A 176 9.47 -17.09 -5.12
N PHE A 177 8.90 -15.92 -5.46
CA PHE A 177 7.49 -15.74 -5.79
C PHE A 177 7.29 -15.78 -7.30
N LYS A 178 7.35 -16.99 -7.88
CA LYS A 178 7.31 -17.26 -9.33
C LYS A 178 6.03 -16.80 -10.07
N ALA A 179 4.94 -16.48 -9.36
CA ALA A 179 3.68 -16.02 -9.95
C ALA A 179 3.49 -14.50 -9.77
N SER A 180 3.12 -13.79 -10.84
CA SER A 180 2.96 -12.32 -10.82
C SER A 180 1.92 -11.82 -9.80
N GLY A 181 0.91 -12.64 -9.48
CA GLY A 181 -0.06 -12.36 -8.42
C GLY A 181 0.59 -12.37 -7.03
N GLU A 182 1.38 -13.39 -6.72
CA GLU A 182 2.10 -13.52 -5.45
C GLU A 182 3.17 -12.44 -5.29
N SER A 183 3.92 -12.13 -6.36
CA SER A 183 4.91 -11.05 -6.33
C SER A 183 4.26 -9.68 -6.05
N ARG A 184 3.04 -9.44 -6.55
CA ARG A 184 2.30 -8.21 -6.27
C ARG A 184 1.88 -8.13 -4.80
N LEU A 185 1.36 -9.23 -4.26
CA LEU A 185 0.98 -9.31 -2.84
C LEU A 185 2.19 -9.08 -1.93
N PHE A 186 3.33 -9.69 -2.28
CA PHE A 186 4.59 -9.49 -1.58
C PHE A 186 5.00 -8.01 -1.55
N ILE A 187 4.99 -7.30 -2.69
CA ILE A 187 5.33 -5.87 -2.74
C ILE A 187 4.40 -5.05 -1.83
N ILE A 188 3.09 -5.29 -1.89
CA ILE A 188 2.11 -4.57 -1.07
C ILE A 188 2.35 -4.84 0.42
N ALA A 189 2.53 -6.11 0.80
CA ALA A 189 2.78 -6.49 2.18
C ALA A 189 4.12 -5.97 2.70
N TYR A 190 5.17 -6.02 1.87
CA TYR A 190 6.52 -5.56 2.19
C TYR A 190 6.54 -4.07 2.48
N VAL A 191 5.93 -3.27 1.62
CA VAL A 191 5.78 -1.83 1.84
C VAL A 191 5.06 -1.56 3.16
N ARG A 192 4.05 -2.35 3.50
CA ARG A 192 3.30 -2.22 4.76
C ARG A 192 4.04 -2.77 5.99
N ARG A 193 5.28 -3.26 5.85
CA ARG A 193 6.08 -3.78 6.98
C ARG A 193 6.38 -2.72 8.04
N VAL A 194 6.40 -1.43 7.69
CA VAL A 194 6.56 -0.35 8.68
C VAL A 194 5.48 -0.40 9.75
N PHE A 195 4.25 -0.77 9.40
CA PHE A 195 3.17 -0.94 10.39
C PHE A 195 3.42 -2.11 11.34
N MET A 196 4.29 -3.06 11.00
CA MET A 196 4.73 -4.12 11.90
C MET A 196 5.77 -3.58 12.91
N LYS A 197 6.66 -2.69 12.47
CA LYS A 197 7.65 -2.02 13.33
C LYS A 197 6.98 -1.15 14.40
N ILE A 198 5.83 -0.55 14.08
CA ILE A 198 5.01 0.25 15.01
C ILE A 198 4.69 -0.52 16.29
N TYR A 199 4.38 -1.81 16.17
CA TYR A 199 4.11 -2.66 17.33
C TYR A 199 5.35 -2.79 18.24
N SER A 200 6.55 -2.86 17.66
CA SER A 200 7.82 -3.06 18.39
C SER A 200 8.40 -1.79 19.03
N VAL A 201 7.94 -0.61 18.63
CA VAL A 201 8.49 0.68 19.09
C VAL A 201 8.04 1.05 20.51
N GLY A 202 7.02 0.36 21.04
CA GLY A 202 6.43 0.73 22.33
C GLY A 202 5.69 2.08 22.27
N THR A 203 5.26 2.57 23.44
CA THR A 203 4.44 3.77 23.63
C THR A 203 5.16 5.09 23.32
N GLU A 204 6.28 5.12 22.57
CA GLU A 204 6.91 6.39 22.17
C GLU A 204 6.11 7.06 21.04
N PRO A 205 5.26 8.06 21.36
CA PRO A 205 4.26 8.60 20.43
C PRO A 205 4.92 9.24 19.21
N GLN A 206 6.06 9.87 19.45
CA GLN A 206 6.76 10.68 18.47
C GLN A 206 7.43 9.80 17.40
N LYS A 207 8.02 8.68 17.81
CA LYS A 207 8.68 7.72 16.92
C LYS A 207 7.66 7.00 16.04
N LEU A 208 6.48 6.72 16.59
CA LEU A 208 5.34 6.21 15.83
C LEU A 208 4.87 7.19 14.75
N LYS A 209 4.62 8.46 15.11
CA LYS A 209 4.23 9.51 14.16
C LYS A 209 5.25 9.65 13.03
N GLU A 210 6.53 9.62 13.37
CA GLU A 210 7.61 9.69 12.40
C GLU A 210 7.59 8.51 11.42
N LEU A 211 7.43 7.28 11.91
CA LEU A 211 7.35 6.08 11.06
C LEU A 211 6.15 6.14 10.10
N VAL A 212 4.99 6.56 10.59
CA VAL A 212 3.78 6.72 9.76
C VAL A 212 4.01 7.79 8.69
N TYR A 213 4.60 8.93 9.06
CA TYR A 213 4.89 10.01 8.13
C TYR A 213 5.89 9.57 7.04
N GLN A 214 7.01 8.97 7.43
CA GLN A 214 8.03 8.46 6.50
C GLN A 214 7.45 7.45 5.52
N GLN A 215 6.60 6.54 6.00
CA GLN A 215 5.94 5.53 5.18
C GLN A 215 4.97 6.14 4.17
N ASN A 216 4.13 7.08 4.60
CA ASN A 216 3.18 7.76 3.73
C ASN A 216 3.90 8.59 2.66
N ASP A 217 4.98 9.28 3.03
CA ASP A 217 5.80 10.03 2.10
C ASP A 217 6.50 9.13 1.09
N PHE A 218 7.08 8.01 1.53
CA PHE A 218 7.65 6.99 0.63
C PHE A 218 6.62 6.50 -0.38
N LEU A 219 5.43 6.12 0.09
CA LEU A 219 4.37 5.61 -0.77
C LEU A 219 3.84 6.65 -1.75
N ARG A 220 3.73 7.90 -1.32
CA ARG A 220 3.40 9.04 -2.19
C ARG A 220 4.44 9.18 -3.30
N ARG A 221 5.74 9.17 -2.96
CA ARG A 221 6.83 9.26 -3.95
C ARG A 221 6.84 8.07 -4.91
N MET A 222 6.61 6.86 -4.39
CA MET A 222 6.52 5.63 -5.19
C MET A 222 5.34 5.72 -6.17
N LYS A 223 4.14 6.07 -5.71
CA LYS A 223 2.95 6.26 -6.56
C LYS A 223 3.18 7.32 -7.63
N CYS A 224 3.74 8.47 -7.28
CA CYS A 224 4.07 9.53 -8.23
C CYS A 224 5.08 9.06 -9.29
N SER A 225 6.10 8.31 -8.88
CA SER A 225 7.11 7.76 -9.80
C SER A 225 6.53 6.68 -10.72
N TYR A 226 5.70 5.79 -10.17
CA TYR A 226 4.96 4.78 -10.93
C TYR A 226 4.10 5.45 -12.00
N GLN A 227 3.36 6.48 -11.60
CA GLN A 227 2.54 7.25 -12.51
C GLN A 227 3.37 7.95 -13.58
N LYS A 228 4.53 8.53 -13.28
CA LYS A 228 5.40 9.10 -14.33
C LYS A 228 5.90 8.05 -15.32
N MET A 229 6.24 6.85 -14.83
CA MET A 229 6.76 5.77 -15.67
C MET A 229 5.68 5.16 -16.57
N PHE A 230 4.49 4.91 -16.02
CA PHE A 230 3.43 4.15 -16.68
C PHE A 230 2.22 5.00 -17.14
N ARG A 231 2.12 6.30 -16.80
CA ARG A 231 1.09 7.19 -17.39
C ARG A 231 1.31 7.46 -18.87
N TYR A 232 2.47 7.12 -19.43
CA TYR A 232 2.67 7.12 -20.89
C TYR A 232 1.92 5.99 -21.61
N GLU A 233 1.25 5.07 -20.88
CA GLU A 233 0.24 4.16 -21.45
C GLU A 233 -1.19 4.75 -21.44
N LYS A 234 -1.38 6.06 -21.17
CA LYS A 234 -2.67 6.72 -21.45
C LYS A 234 -2.75 7.12 -22.92
N THR A 235 -3.75 6.54 -23.57
CA THR A 235 -4.40 6.80 -24.86
C THR A 235 -4.85 8.26 -25.10
N ASP A 236 -4.01 9.25 -24.81
CA ASP A 236 -4.14 10.60 -25.36
C ASP A 236 -2.75 11.24 -25.37
N SER A 237 -1.95 10.87 -26.37
CA SER A 237 -0.63 11.46 -26.62
C SER A 237 -0.78 12.89 -27.15
N ARG A 238 -1.42 13.76 -26.38
CA ARG A 238 -1.45 15.19 -26.71
C ARG A 238 -0.06 15.75 -26.48
N VAL A 239 0.61 16.06 -27.58
CA VAL A 239 1.88 16.77 -27.57
C VAL A 239 1.59 18.23 -27.28
N GLN A 240 2.14 18.77 -26.19
CA GLN A 240 2.04 20.20 -25.91
C GLN A 240 3.01 20.96 -26.81
N ILE A 241 2.48 21.75 -27.73
CA ILE A 241 3.27 22.66 -28.58
C ILE A 241 3.19 24.07 -27.96
N SER A 242 4.35 24.65 -27.65
CA SER A 242 4.45 26.06 -27.22
C SER A 242 4.77 26.91 -28.44
N ALA A 243 3.89 27.86 -28.77
CA ALA A 243 4.08 28.79 -29.88
C ALA A 243 3.89 30.24 -29.41
N LEU A 244 4.68 31.15 -29.96
CA LEU A 244 4.47 32.59 -29.81
C LEU A 244 3.44 33.03 -30.85
N ILE A 245 2.38 33.69 -30.38
CA ILE A 245 1.33 34.26 -31.23
C ILE A 245 1.16 35.75 -30.91
N SER A 246 0.67 36.52 -31.87
CA SER A 246 0.42 37.95 -31.63
C SER A 246 -0.66 38.15 -30.55
N PRO A 247 -0.65 39.30 -29.83
CA PRO A 247 -1.68 39.64 -28.86
C PRO A 247 -3.10 39.61 -29.44
N GLU A 248 -3.25 40.02 -30.70
CA GLU A 248 -4.52 40.04 -31.43
C GLU A 248 -5.04 38.62 -31.66
N ALA A 249 -4.18 37.71 -32.12
CA ALA A 249 -4.51 36.31 -32.34
C ALA A 249 -4.90 35.62 -31.01
N ARG A 250 -4.18 35.91 -29.92
CA ARG A 250 -4.53 35.43 -28.58
C ARG A 250 -5.90 35.92 -28.12
N ASN A 251 -6.21 37.18 -28.35
CA ASN A 251 -7.50 37.77 -27.99
C ASN A 251 -8.65 37.17 -28.81
N ALA A 252 -8.45 36.96 -30.11
CA ALA A 252 -9.41 36.28 -30.97
C ALA A 252 -9.66 34.84 -30.49
N LEU A 253 -8.60 34.07 -30.22
CA LEU A 253 -8.72 32.70 -29.69
C LEU A 253 -9.48 32.66 -28.36
N ARG A 254 -9.19 33.60 -27.44
CA ARG A 254 -9.89 33.70 -26.15
C ARG A 254 -11.38 33.99 -26.33
N LYS A 255 -11.75 34.90 -27.24
CA LYS A 255 -13.16 35.21 -27.56
C LYS A 255 -13.86 33.99 -28.16
N MET A 256 -13.23 33.28 -29.09
CA MET A 256 -13.78 32.08 -29.71
C MET A 256 -13.97 30.94 -28.71
N ALA A 257 -12.97 30.67 -27.86
CA ALA A 257 -13.05 29.66 -26.81
C ALA A 257 -14.21 29.95 -25.84
N LYS A 258 -14.36 31.21 -25.41
CA LYS A 258 -15.46 31.65 -24.53
C LYS A 258 -16.83 31.51 -25.22
N LYS A 259 -16.94 31.86 -26.50
CA LYS A 259 -18.20 31.75 -27.27
C LYS A 259 -18.67 30.29 -27.43
N ASN A 260 -17.73 29.35 -27.55
CA ASN A 260 -18.02 27.94 -27.80
C ASN A 260 -18.01 27.07 -26.54
N ASN A 261 -17.79 27.66 -25.35
CA ASN A 261 -17.62 26.95 -24.08
C ASN A 261 -16.54 25.85 -24.15
N LEU A 262 -15.40 26.17 -24.78
CA LEU A 262 -14.25 25.28 -24.92
C LEU A 262 -13.01 25.92 -24.31
N THR A 263 -12.01 25.10 -23.99
CA THR A 263 -10.66 25.59 -23.70
C THR A 263 -10.00 26.14 -24.97
N GLN A 264 -8.99 27.00 -24.81
CA GLN A 264 -8.21 27.52 -25.95
C GLN A 264 -7.51 26.39 -26.73
N ALA A 265 -7.08 25.34 -26.04
CA ALA A 265 -6.47 24.16 -26.66
C ALA A 265 -7.49 23.39 -27.53
N GLU A 266 -8.66 23.08 -26.99
CA GLU A 266 -9.73 22.40 -27.75
C GLU A 266 -10.22 23.23 -28.95
N MET A 267 -10.24 24.56 -28.80
CA MET A 267 -10.57 25.46 -29.91
C MET A 267 -9.50 25.43 -31.00
N LEU A 268 -8.21 25.42 -30.63
CA LEU A 268 -7.10 25.27 -31.58
C LEU A 268 -7.16 23.93 -32.31
N ASP A 269 -7.39 22.83 -31.59
CA ASP A 269 -7.51 21.50 -32.18
C ASP A 269 -8.64 21.48 -33.23
N LYS A 270 -9.80 22.04 -32.90
CA LYS A 270 -10.92 22.14 -33.85
C LYS A 270 -10.58 23.00 -35.07
N LEU A 271 -9.89 24.13 -34.87
CA LEU A 271 -9.49 25.01 -35.97
C LEU A 271 -8.51 24.32 -36.91
N ILE A 272 -7.50 23.62 -36.37
CA ILE A 272 -6.52 22.87 -37.15
C ILE A 272 -7.21 21.77 -37.96
N LEU A 273 -8.05 20.97 -37.31
CA LEU A 273 -8.80 19.90 -37.99
C LEU A 273 -9.80 20.43 -39.03
N SER A 274 -10.37 21.61 -38.81
CA SER A 274 -11.27 22.25 -39.79
C SER A 274 -10.52 22.90 -40.95
N ALA A 275 -9.33 23.43 -40.71
CA ALA A 275 -8.50 24.07 -41.73
C ALA A 275 -8.01 23.02 -42.73
N ASP A 276 -7.62 21.83 -42.27
CA ASP A 276 -7.20 20.73 -43.13
C ASP A 276 -8.32 20.30 -44.11
N ARG A 277 -9.57 20.23 -43.65
CA ARG A 277 -10.74 19.97 -44.51
C ARG A 277 -10.95 21.06 -45.59
N LEU A 278 -10.71 22.32 -45.25
CA LEU A 278 -10.86 23.45 -46.18
C LEU A 278 -9.72 23.52 -47.20
N PHE A 279 -8.49 23.15 -46.80
CA PHE A 279 -7.35 23.07 -47.71
C PHE A 279 -7.52 21.93 -48.73
N MET A 280 -8.01 20.76 -48.31
CA MET A 280 -8.27 19.63 -49.21
C MET A 280 -9.43 19.87 -50.19
N GLN A 281 -10.45 20.66 -49.81
CA GLN A 281 -11.52 21.03 -50.74
C GLN A 281 -11.07 22.00 -51.84
N LYS A 282 -10.11 22.89 -51.55
CA LYS A 282 -9.55 23.80 -52.55
C LYS A 282 -8.66 23.08 -53.57
N THR A 283 -7.88 22.08 -53.14
CA THR A 283 -6.98 21.34 -54.05
C THR A 283 -7.70 20.30 -54.90
N ALA A 284 -8.83 19.76 -54.47
CA ALA A 284 -9.66 18.87 -55.29
C ALA A 284 -10.53 19.60 -56.33
N GLY A 285 -10.80 20.89 -56.12
CA GLY A 285 -11.59 21.73 -57.04
C GLY A 285 -10.83 22.19 -58.29
N ASP A 286 -9.50 22.10 -58.30
CA ASP A 286 -8.65 22.58 -59.40
C ASP A 286 -8.31 21.51 -60.46
N TYR A 287 -8.85 20.28 -60.35
CA TYR A 287 -8.72 19.22 -61.37
C TYR A 287 -9.97 19.00 -62.23
N SER A 288 -10.98 19.85 -62.11
CA SER A 288 -12.19 19.80 -62.94
C SER A 288 -12.43 21.14 -63.65
N ARG A 289 -11.50 21.55 -64.51
CA ARG A 289 -11.75 22.45 -65.65
C ARG A 289 -10.76 22.18 -66.76
#